data_AF-A0A1W9IL27-F1
#
_entry.id   AF-A0A1W9IL27-F1
#
_cell.length_a   1.000
_cell.length_b   1.000
_cell.length_c   1.000
_cell.angle_alpha   90.00
_cell.angle_beta   90.00
_cell.angle_gamma   90.00
#
_symmetry.space_group_name_H-M   'P 1'
#
loop_
_entity.id
_entity.type
_entity.pdbx_description
1 polymer ?
#
loop_
_entity_poly.entity_id
_entity_poly.type
_entity_poly.pdbx_seq_one_letter_code
_entity_poly.pdbx_strand_id
1 'polypeptide(L)'
;MPLQPVFGEGGARRDVIRAEEQNRHEAITLATEAADHGRQGHVSVLVTSAEAALQAALKAGEAPHVDAGIKELKQAIEHGKAGHADVATKHAEQAVTHLSEKYRSR
;
A
#
# COMPACT_ATOMS: atom_id res chain seq x y z
N MET A 1 47.98 2.84 21.21
CA MET A 1 47.27 3.81 20.36
C MET A 1 45.90 3.23 20.04
N PRO A 2 44.77 3.84 20.42
CA PRO A 2 43.45 3.30 20.11
C PRO A 2 43.09 3.64 18.66
N LEU A 3 42.89 2.60 17.84
CA LEU A 3 42.39 2.75 16.48
C LEU A 3 40.86 2.89 16.55
N GLN A 4 40.39 4.01 16.03
CA GLN A 4 39.00 4.43 15.98
C GLN A 4 38.19 3.49 15.08
N PRO A 5 36.93 3.14 15.42
CA PRO A 5 36.06 2.43 14.48
C PRO A 5 35.58 3.42 13.41
N VAL A 6 35.93 3.14 12.14
CA VAL A 6 35.33 3.81 10.98
C VAL A 6 33.89 3.33 10.86
N PHE A 7 32.95 4.07 11.47
CA PHE A 7 31.54 3.99 11.11
C PHE A 7 31.35 4.79 9.82
N GLY A 8 31.58 4.12 8.69
CA GLY A 8 31.33 4.68 7.36
C GLY A 8 29.83 4.74 7.07
N GLU A 9 29.21 5.85 7.45
CA GLU A 9 28.16 6.60 6.75
C GLU A 9 27.59 5.94 5.47
N GLY A 10 26.75 4.91 5.64
CA GLY A 10 26.10 4.21 4.51
C GLY A 10 24.79 3.49 4.83
N GLY A 11 24.37 3.48 6.10
CA GLY A 11 23.14 2.80 6.57
C GLY A 11 21.86 3.52 6.16
N ALA A 12 21.77 4.83 6.46
CA ALA A 12 20.51 5.58 6.37
C ALA A 12 19.79 5.47 5.01
N ARG A 13 20.51 5.44 3.88
CA ARG A 13 19.89 5.29 2.56
C ARG A 13 19.37 3.88 2.29
N ARG A 14 20.03 2.83 2.80
CA ARG A 14 19.57 1.45 2.65
C ARG A 14 18.34 1.16 3.53
N ASP A 15 18.29 1.76 4.72
CA ASP A 15 17.20 1.58 5.66
C ASP A 15 15.90 2.24 5.18
N VAL A 16 15.98 3.41 4.52
CA VAL A 16 14.81 4.11 3.97
C VAL A 16 14.17 3.33 2.82
N ILE A 17 14.97 2.85 1.86
CA ILE A 17 14.45 2.04 0.73
C ILE A 17 13.78 0.76 1.23
N ARG A 18 14.32 0.15 2.30
CA ARG A 18 13.72 -1.03 2.93
C ARG A 18 12.39 -0.69 3.62
N ALA A 19 12.31 0.47 4.27
CA ALA A 19 11.08 0.93 4.90
C ALA A 19 9.98 1.22 3.87
N GLU A 20 10.31 1.90 2.77
CA GLU A 20 9.38 2.17 1.65
C GLU A 20 8.88 0.87 1.01
N GLU A 21 9.79 -0.08 0.76
CA GLU A 21 9.47 -1.44 0.28
C GLU A 21 8.53 -2.17 1.25
N GLN A 22 8.77 -2.12 2.56
CA GLN A 22 7.90 -2.73 3.56
C GLN A 22 6.53 -2.07 3.61
N ASN A 23 6.47 -0.74 3.61
CA ASN A 23 5.22 0.02 3.56
C ASN A 23 4.40 -0.33 2.30
N ARG A 24 5.07 -0.55 1.16
CA ARG A 24 4.40 -1.00 -0.07
C ARG A 24 3.80 -2.40 0.08
N HIS A 25 4.55 -3.35 0.63
CA HIS A 25 4.02 -4.70 0.89
C HIS A 25 2.87 -4.68 1.88
N GLU A 26 2.97 -3.85 2.92
CA GLU A 26 1.90 -3.66 3.89
C GLU A 26 0.65 -3.07 3.23
N ALA A 27 0.81 -2.08 2.33
CA ALA A 27 -0.30 -1.55 1.54
C ALA A 27 -0.98 -2.63 0.68
N ILE A 28 -0.20 -3.52 0.06
CA ILE A 28 -0.71 -4.65 -0.73
C ILE A 28 -1.50 -5.61 0.14
N THR A 29 -0.96 -5.99 1.30
CA THR A 29 -1.63 -6.89 2.26
C THR A 29 -2.96 -6.29 2.72
N LEU A 30 -2.95 -5.04 3.18
CA LEU A 30 -4.13 -4.34 3.65
C LEU A 30 -5.19 -4.16 2.55
N ALA A 31 -4.78 -3.86 1.32
CA ALA A 31 -5.68 -3.76 0.18
C ALA A 31 -6.28 -5.14 -0.20
N THR A 32 -5.51 -6.21 -0.06
CA THR A 32 -5.99 -7.59 -0.26
C THR A 32 -7.01 -7.99 0.80
N GLU A 33 -6.74 -7.66 2.07
CA GLU A 33 -7.68 -7.84 3.17
C GLU A 33 -8.96 -7.01 2.95
N ALA A 34 -8.83 -5.78 2.47
CA ALA A 34 -9.97 -4.94 2.12
C ALA A 34 -10.86 -5.61 1.05
N ALA A 35 -10.26 -6.15 -0.01
CA ALA A 35 -10.98 -6.87 -1.06
C ALA A 35 -11.66 -8.14 -0.53
N ASP A 36 -10.98 -8.92 0.33
CA ASP A 36 -11.57 -10.13 0.92
C ASP A 36 -12.75 -9.80 1.83
N HIS A 37 -12.62 -8.80 2.69
CA HIS A 37 -13.71 -8.31 3.54
C HIS A 37 -14.86 -7.72 2.73
N GLY A 38 -14.57 -7.07 1.60
CA GLY A 38 -15.57 -6.60 0.65
C GLY A 38 -16.42 -7.74 0.07
N ARG A 39 -15.79 -8.87 -0.30
CA ARG A 39 -16.48 -10.08 -0.76
C ARG A 39 -17.34 -10.72 0.33
N GLN A 40 -16.95 -10.58 1.60
CA GLN A 40 -17.75 -11.02 2.74
C GLN A 40 -18.93 -10.09 3.07
N GLY A 41 -19.06 -8.94 2.37
CA GLY A 41 -20.06 -7.92 2.66
C GLY A 41 -19.72 -7.04 3.87
N HIS A 42 -18.50 -7.16 4.41
CA HIS A 42 -18.00 -6.37 5.55
C HIS A 42 -17.47 -5.01 5.09
N VAL A 43 -18.36 -4.18 4.56
CA VAL A 43 -18.04 -2.86 3.98
C VAL A 43 -17.27 -1.95 4.94
N SER A 44 -17.65 -1.90 6.22
CA SER A 44 -16.95 -1.08 7.21
C SER A 44 -15.49 -1.51 7.41
N VAL A 45 -15.24 -2.82 7.36
CA VAL A 45 -13.88 -3.37 7.50
C VAL A 45 -13.09 -3.10 6.23
N LEU A 46 -13.70 -3.29 5.05
CA LEU A 46 -13.08 -2.91 3.77
C LEU A 46 -12.62 -1.45 3.79
N VAL A 47 -13.47 -0.53 4.22
CA VAL A 47 -13.16 0.91 4.24
C VAL A 47 -11.98 1.18 5.17
N THR A 48 -11.99 0.57 6.36
CA THR A 48 -10.91 0.72 7.35
C THR A 48 -9.58 0.17 6.81
N SER A 49 -9.59 -1.03 6.21
CA SER A 49 -8.42 -1.65 5.61
C SER A 49 -7.92 -0.87 4.39
N ALA A 50 -8.81 -0.30 3.59
CA ALA A 50 -8.44 0.55 2.46
C ALA A 50 -7.84 1.89 2.91
N GLU A 51 -8.34 2.49 3.99
CA GLU A 51 -7.74 3.69 4.61
C GLU A 51 -6.34 3.39 5.17
N ALA A 52 -6.15 2.23 5.80
CA ALA A 52 -4.84 1.78 6.26
C ALA A 52 -3.88 1.52 5.09
N ALA A 53 -4.35 0.84 4.03
CA ALA A 53 -3.58 0.60 2.82
C ALA A 53 -3.14 1.91 2.15
N LEU A 54 -4.01 2.92 2.15
CA LEU A 54 -3.71 4.24 1.59
C LEU A 54 -2.60 4.94 2.37
N GLN A 55 -2.61 4.88 3.69
CA GLN A 55 -1.52 5.43 4.50
C GLN A 55 -0.20 4.69 4.27
N ALA A 56 -0.24 3.37 4.16
CA ALA A 56 0.95 2.57 3.87
C ALA A 56 1.49 2.89 2.47
N ALA A 57 0.62 3.05 1.46
CA ALA A 57 0.99 3.46 0.11
C ALA A 57 1.63 4.86 0.08
N LEU A 58 1.11 5.83 0.85
CA LEU A 58 1.72 7.16 0.96
C LEU A 58 3.13 7.12 1.59
N LYS A 59 3.39 6.17 2.49
CA LYS A 59 4.70 5.94 3.10
C LYS A 59 5.64 5.08 2.25
N ALA A 60 5.13 4.47 1.18
CA ALA A 60 5.90 3.65 0.25
C ALA A 60 6.71 4.47 -0.77
N GLY A 61 6.59 5.80 -0.73
CA GLY A 61 7.27 6.72 -1.63
C GLY A 61 6.44 7.07 -2.87
N GLU A 62 6.96 8.00 -3.67
CA GLU A 62 6.31 8.49 -4.88
C GLU A 62 6.68 7.60 -6.07
N ALA A 63 5.85 6.61 -6.37
CA ALA A 63 5.96 5.79 -7.57
C ALA A 63 4.66 5.89 -8.40
N PRO A 64 4.72 5.87 -9.74
CA PRO A 64 3.53 5.97 -10.60
C PRO A 64 2.51 4.86 -10.33
N HIS A 65 2.99 3.65 -10.01
CA HIS A 65 2.17 2.52 -9.60
C HIS A 65 1.53 2.71 -8.22
N VAL A 66 2.22 3.38 -7.31
CA VAL A 66 1.70 3.72 -5.98
C VAL A 66 0.60 4.79 -6.09
N ASP A 67 0.80 5.83 -6.91
CA ASP A 67 -0.24 6.85 -7.13
C ASP A 67 -1.51 6.27 -7.77
N ALA A 68 -1.36 5.36 -8.73
CA ALA A 68 -2.49 4.61 -9.30
C ALA A 68 -3.20 3.77 -8.23
N GLY A 69 -2.44 3.04 -7.39
CA GLY A 69 -2.98 2.28 -6.27
C GLY A 69 -3.72 3.16 -5.24
N ILE A 70 -3.18 4.35 -4.92
CA ILE A 70 -3.80 5.32 -4.02
C ILE A 70 -5.14 5.81 -4.58
N LYS A 71 -5.22 6.11 -5.87
CA LYS A 71 -6.47 6.53 -6.53
C LYS A 71 -7.54 5.43 -6.43
N GLU A 72 -7.17 4.20 -6.72
CA GLU A 72 -8.07 3.05 -6.59
C GLU A 72 -8.52 2.86 -5.12
N LEU A 73 -7.62 2.95 -4.14
CA LEU A 73 -7.99 2.86 -2.72
C LEU A 73 -8.97 3.96 -2.30
N LYS A 74 -8.80 5.20 -2.79
CA LYS A 74 -9.77 6.27 -2.52
C LYS A 74 -11.15 5.95 -3.09
N GLN A 75 -11.21 5.41 -4.31
CA GLN A 75 -12.47 4.97 -4.91
C GLN A 75 -13.07 3.80 -4.13
N ALA A 76 -12.26 2.85 -3.66
CA ALA A 76 -12.72 1.76 -2.79
C ALA A 76 -13.37 2.30 -1.50
N ILE A 77 -12.75 3.28 -0.86
CA ILE A 77 -13.27 3.94 0.34
C ILE A 77 -14.58 4.68 0.05
N GLU A 78 -14.64 5.43 -1.05
CA GLU A 78 -15.81 6.23 -1.41
C GLU A 78 -17.01 5.33 -1.74
N HIS A 79 -16.82 4.32 -2.58
CA HIS A 79 -17.83 3.32 -2.89
C HIS A 79 -18.21 2.47 -1.68
N GLY A 80 -17.24 2.12 -0.82
CA GLY A 80 -17.50 1.42 0.43
C GLY A 80 -18.37 2.26 1.37
N LYS A 81 -18.04 3.53 1.58
CA LYS A 81 -18.86 4.44 2.40
C LYS A 81 -20.26 4.66 1.82
N ALA A 82 -20.43 4.55 0.49
CA ALA A 82 -21.73 4.57 -0.18
C ALA A 82 -22.54 3.26 -0.06
N GLY A 83 -21.99 2.21 0.55
CA GLY A 83 -22.62 0.89 0.65
C GLY A 83 -22.48 0.02 -0.60
N HIS A 84 -21.68 0.46 -1.59
CA HIS A 84 -21.41 -0.30 -2.82
C HIS A 84 -20.26 -1.29 -2.60
N ALA A 85 -20.49 -2.32 -1.78
CA ALA A 85 -19.50 -3.35 -1.41
C ALA A 85 -18.78 -3.97 -2.62
N ASP A 86 -19.53 -4.35 -3.66
CA ASP A 86 -18.98 -4.96 -4.88
C ASP A 86 -18.02 -4.03 -5.63
N VAL A 87 -18.39 -2.74 -5.75
CA VAL A 87 -17.58 -1.76 -6.46
C VAL A 87 -16.33 -1.42 -5.64
N ALA A 88 -16.50 -1.30 -4.32
CA ALA A 88 -15.42 -1.08 -3.38
C ALA A 88 -14.38 -2.21 -3.42
N THR A 89 -14.86 -3.46 -3.50
CA THR A 89 -14.03 -4.66 -3.64
C THR A 89 -13.21 -4.61 -4.91
N LYS A 90 -13.84 -4.31 -6.06
CA LYS A 90 -13.12 -4.22 -7.35
C LYS A 90 -12.01 -3.19 -7.31
N HIS A 91 -12.27 -2.01 -6.76
CA HIS A 91 -11.24 -0.98 -6.61
C HIS A 91 -10.12 -1.42 -5.67
N ALA A 92 -10.42 -2.13 -4.58
CA ALA A 92 -9.38 -2.69 -3.70
C ALA A 92 -8.50 -3.73 -4.44
N GLU A 93 -9.08 -4.59 -5.29
CA GLU A 93 -8.32 -5.54 -6.12
C GLU A 93 -7.46 -4.84 -7.19
N GLN A 94 -7.98 -3.77 -7.80
CA GLN A 94 -7.21 -2.94 -8.74
C GLN A 94 -6.04 -2.24 -8.03
N ALA A 95 -6.27 -1.73 -6.82
CA ALA A 95 -5.22 -1.14 -6.00
C ALA A 95 -4.10 -2.14 -5.69
N VAL A 96 -4.44 -3.37 -5.29
CA VAL A 96 -3.48 -4.47 -5.09
C VAL A 96 -2.66 -4.71 -6.35
N THR A 97 -3.31 -4.77 -7.50
CA THR A 97 -2.65 -5.01 -8.79
C THR A 97 -1.64 -3.91 -9.09
N HIS A 98 -2.02 -2.63 -8.94
CA HIS A 98 -1.12 -1.50 -9.16
C HIS A 98 0.02 -1.46 -8.14
N LEU A 99 -0.24 -1.64 -6.85
CA LEU A 99 0.81 -1.63 -5.82
C LEU A 99 1.80 -2.79 -5.97
N SER A 100 1.31 -3.94 -6.46
CA SER A 100 2.08 -5.16 -6.72
C SER A 100 2.82 -5.14 -8.07
N GLU A 101 2.46 -4.25 -9.00
CA GLU A 101 3.23 -3.96 -10.22
C GLU A 101 4.57 -3.28 -9.86
N LYS A 102 5.49 -4.06 -9.30
CA LYS A 102 6.85 -3.64 -8.94
C LYS A 102 7.74 -3.51 -10.18
N TYR A 103 7.45 -4.27 -11.24
CA TYR A 103 8.30 -4.41 -12.43
C TYR A 103 7.50 -4.78 -13.67
N ARG A 104 7.00 -3.78 -14.40
CA ARG A 104 6.75 -3.91 -15.85
C ARG A 104 7.51 -2.82 -16.62
N SER A 105 8.78 -2.68 -16.31
CA SER A 105 9.73 -2.08 -17.25
C SER A 105 10.74 -3.17 -17.59
N ARG A 106 10.63 -3.64 -18.83
CA ARG A 106 11.57 -4.54 -19.48
C ARG A 106 12.93 -3.87 -19.64
#